data_AF-A0A1M3L4S2-F1
#
_entry.id   AF-A0A1M3L4S2-F1
#
_cell.length_a   1.000
_cell.length_b   1.000
_cell.length_c   1.000
_cell.angle_alpha   90.00
_cell.angle_beta   90.00
_cell.angle_gamma   90.00
#
_symmetry.space_group_name_H-M   'P 1'
#
loop_
_entity.id
_entity.type
_entity.pdbx_description
1 polymer ?
#
loop_
_entity_poly.entity_id
_entity_poly.type
_entity_poly.pdbx_seq_one_letter_code
_entity_poly.pdbx_strand_id
1 'polypeptide(L)'
;MKRTTLAALTLLMMSLCLSFASVANAQSKQERAKMLEPYPAAKEGMVRHVIYLSKKSDESKFKIEIVPGKVMSVDCNVHTLMGKLEEKDLQGWGYTYYEFTSDGKTASTMMACNKPNENRFVSSQSLIVRYNSKLPIVVYAPKGYEIKYRVWKAGKDQNSEIK
;
A
#
# COMPACT_ATOMS: atom_id res chain seq x y z
N MET A 1 -22.84 52.23 1.11
CA MET A 1 -22.97 51.14 2.12
C MET A 1 -23.11 49.71 1.55
N LYS A 2 -23.18 49.46 0.22
CA LYS A 2 -23.31 48.09 -0.34
C LYS A 2 -21.99 47.33 -0.60
N ARG A 3 -20.83 48.00 -0.53
CA ARG A 3 -19.51 47.41 -0.85
C ARG A 3 -18.82 46.73 0.34
N THR A 4 -19.10 47.17 1.57
CA THR A 4 -18.52 46.59 2.80
C THR A 4 -19.22 45.28 3.21
N THR A 5 -20.49 45.11 2.86
CA THR A 5 -21.26 43.88 3.14
C THR A 5 -20.84 42.70 2.26
N LEU A 6 -20.41 42.93 1.00
CA LEU A 6 -19.90 41.86 0.14
C LEU A 6 -18.58 41.27 0.64
N ALA A 7 -17.64 42.12 1.10
CA ALA A 7 -16.33 41.69 1.58
C ALA A 7 -16.42 40.87 2.89
N ALA A 8 -17.34 41.25 3.78
CA ALA A 8 -17.60 40.50 5.02
C ALA A 8 -18.25 39.13 4.77
N LEU A 9 -19.11 39.02 3.75
CA LEU A 9 -19.76 37.76 3.36
C LEU A 9 -18.78 36.77 2.71
N THR A 10 -17.82 37.28 1.93
CA THR A 10 -16.73 36.46 1.35
C THR A 10 -15.73 35.98 2.40
N LEU A 11 -15.41 36.79 3.42
CA LEU A 11 -14.53 36.36 4.52
C LEU A 11 -15.17 35.24 5.36
N LEU A 12 -16.49 35.32 5.59
CA LEU A 12 -17.24 34.32 6.37
C LEU A 12 -17.39 32.98 5.63
N MET A 13 -17.57 33.00 4.30
CA MET A 13 -17.57 31.77 3.49
C MET A 13 -16.18 31.11 3.45
N MET A 14 -15.10 31.89 3.37
CA MET A 14 -13.73 31.36 3.37
C MET A 14 -13.39 30.68 4.72
N SER A 15 -13.80 31.25 5.86
CA SER A 15 -13.56 30.63 7.18
C SER A 15 -14.39 29.34 7.39
N LEU A 16 -15.59 29.26 6.80
CA LEU A 16 -16.41 28.04 6.85
C LEU A 16 -15.73 26.91 6.05
N CYS A 17 -15.20 27.19 4.85
CA CYS A 17 -14.48 26.21 4.04
C CYS A 17 -13.23 25.62 4.71
N LEU A 18 -12.44 26.42 5.45
CA LEU A 18 -11.28 25.91 6.21
C LEU A 18 -11.69 24.99 7.38
N SER A 19 -12.86 25.23 7.95
CA SER A 19 -13.37 24.44 9.09
C SER A 19 -13.84 23.05 8.65
N PHE A 20 -14.50 22.93 7.49
CA PHE A 20 -14.95 21.64 6.95
C PHE A 20 -13.79 20.70 6.55
N ALA A 21 -12.72 21.22 5.96
CA ALA A 21 -11.56 20.42 5.56
C ALA A 21 -10.85 19.78 6.77
N SER A 22 -10.77 20.52 7.88
CA SER A 22 -10.18 20.06 9.13
C SER A 22 -10.95 18.91 9.76
N VAL A 23 -12.30 18.99 9.74
CA VAL A 23 -13.20 17.96 10.29
C VAL A 23 -13.19 16.70 9.44
N ALA A 24 -13.21 16.81 8.10
CA ALA A 24 -13.16 15.66 7.20
C ALA A 24 -11.85 14.85 7.34
N ASN A 25 -10.72 15.55 7.49
CA ASN A 25 -9.42 14.89 7.69
C ASN A 25 -9.35 14.16 9.05
N ALA A 26 -9.87 14.77 10.12
CA ALA A 26 -9.94 14.17 11.45
C ALA A 26 -10.84 12.90 11.47
N GLN A 27 -11.99 12.94 10.82
CA GLN A 27 -12.91 11.80 10.71
C GLN A 27 -12.26 10.61 9.99
N SER A 28 -11.56 10.86 8.88
CA SER A 28 -10.83 9.82 8.15
C SER A 28 -9.69 9.18 8.96
N LYS A 29 -9.01 9.97 9.80
CA LYS A 29 -7.94 9.47 10.68
C LYS A 29 -8.49 8.56 11.78
N GLN A 30 -9.62 8.93 12.37
CA GLN A 30 -10.28 8.15 13.40
C GLN A 30 -10.82 6.82 12.85
N GLU A 31 -11.46 6.82 11.68
CA GLU A 31 -11.91 5.58 11.01
C GLU A 31 -10.74 4.64 10.69
N ARG A 32 -9.65 5.19 10.15
CA ARG A 32 -8.43 4.41 9.87
C ARG A 32 -7.79 3.82 11.12
N ALA A 33 -7.85 4.52 12.25
CA ALA A 33 -7.38 4.00 13.53
C ALA A 33 -8.26 2.84 14.01
N LYS A 34 -9.59 2.99 13.95
CA LYS A 34 -10.54 1.93 14.31
C LYS A 34 -10.35 0.66 13.48
N MET A 35 -10.12 0.80 12.17
CA MET A 35 -9.83 -0.35 11.29
C MET A 35 -8.56 -1.12 11.67
N LEU A 36 -7.63 -0.49 12.40
CA LEU A 36 -6.38 -1.10 12.85
C LEU A 36 -6.44 -1.70 14.25
N GLU A 37 -7.50 -1.44 15.04
CA GLU A 37 -7.66 -1.97 16.40
C GLU A 37 -7.53 -3.50 16.49
N PRO A 38 -8.09 -4.30 15.54
CA PRO A 38 -7.93 -5.75 15.57
C PRO A 38 -6.50 -6.22 15.35
N TYR A 39 -5.69 -5.43 14.62
CA TYR A 39 -4.37 -5.83 14.18
C TYR A 39 -3.33 -5.49 15.27
N PRO A 40 -2.50 -6.46 15.69
CA PRO A 40 -1.51 -6.22 16.73
C PRO A 40 -0.50 -5.13 16.32
N ALA A 41 0.17 -4.52 17.29
CA ALA A 41 1.32 -3.69 16.98
C ALA A 41 2.44 -4.54 16.36
N ALA A 42 3.33 -3.90 15.59
CA ALA A 42 4.51 -4.60 15.09
C ALA A 42 5.39 -5.06 16.26
N LYS A 43 5.87 -6.30 16.19
CA LYS A 43 6.88 -6.82 17.13
C LYS A 43 8.19 -6.07 16.97
N GLU A 44 9.09 -6.20 17.95
CA GLU A 44 10.43 -5.63 17.86
C GLU A 44 11.15 -6.06 16.57
N GLY A 45 11.82 -5.12 15.91
CA GLY A 45 12.50 -5.34 14.63
C GLY A 45 11.57 -5.36 13.40
N MET A 46 10.25 -5.33 13.59
CA MET A 46 9.26 -5.29 12.50
C MET A 46 8.60 -3.91 12.38
N VAL A 47 8.03 -3.64 11.20
CA VAL A 47 7.27 -2.45 10.87
C VAL A 47 5.92 -2.87 10.30
N ARG A 48 4.84 -2.24 10.78
CA ARG A 48 3.48 -2.46 10.28
C ARG A 48 3.18 -1.49 9.15
N HIS A 49 3.14 -1.99 7.92
CA HIS A 49 2.72 -1.28 6.73
C HIS A 49 1.21 -1.47 6.52
N VAL A 50 0.52 -0.40 6.12
CA VAL A 50 -0.93 -0.40 5.95
C VAL A 50 -1.28 0.21 4.60
N ILE A 51 -2.03 -0.53 3.80
CA ILE A 51 -2.54 -0.09 2.50
C ILE A 51 -4.05 0.12 2.63
N TYR A 52 -4.48 1.37 2.52
CA TYR A 52 -5.90 1.75 2.46
C TYR A 52 -6.34 1.86 1.00
N LEU A 53 -7.43 1.20 0.66
CA LEU A 53 -7.96 1.19 -0.70
C LEU A 53 -9.14 2.15 -0.85
N SER A 54 -9.17 2.88 -1.96
CA SER A 54 -10.34 3.70 -2.32
C SER A 54 -11.53 2.82 -2.70
N LYS A 55 -12.73 3.13 -2.23
CA LYS A 55 -13.94 2.43 -2.69
C LYS A 55 -14.10 2.53 -4.22
N LYS A 56 -14.42 1.40 -4.86
CA LYS A 56 -14.79 1.33 -6.29
C LYS A 56 -16.25 0.88 -6.43
N SER A 57 -16.84 1.17 -7.58
CA SER A 57 -18.21 0.72 -7.91
C SER A 57 -18.31 -0.80 -8.04
N ASP A 58 -17.33 -1.41 -8.70
CA ASP A 58 -17.20 -2.85 -8.87
C ASP A 58 -15.77 -3.28 -8.57
N GLU A 59 -15.55 -3.76 -7.34
CA GLU A 59 -14.24 -4.20 -6.85
C GLU A 59 -13.82 -5.57 -7.40
N SER A 60 -14.74 -6.37 -7.93
CA SER A 60 -14.45 -7.70 -8.46
C SER A 60 -13.51 -7.65 -9.68
N LYS A 61 -13.54 -6.52 -10.41
CA LYS A 61 -12.67 -6.21 -11.56
C LYS A 61 -11.27 -5.79 -11.16
N PHE A 62 -10.96 -5.70 -9.87
CA PHE A 62 -9.65 -5.24 -9.39
C PHE A 62 -8.97 -6.26 -8.50
N LYS A 63 -7.65 -6.23 -8.51
CA LYS A 63 -6.78 -6.96 -7.57
C LYS A 63 -5.69 -6.03 -7.06
N ILE A 64 -5.09 -6.38 -5.94
CA ILE A 64 -3.90 -5.71 -5.41
C ILE A 64 -2.75 -6.68 -5.51
N GLU A 65 -1.63 -6.24 -6.08
CA GLU A 65 -0.37 -6.96 -5.98
C GLU A 65 0.49 -6.28 -4.92
N ILE A 66 0.81 -7.02 -3.86
CA ILE A 66 1.71 -6.60 -2.78
C ILE A 66 3.13 -6.94 -3.22
N VAL A 67 3.99 -5.93 -3.28
CA VAL A 67 5.37 -6.05 -3.75
C VAL A 67 6.33 -5.67 -2.62
N PRO A 68 6.77 -6.63 -1.81
CA PRO A 68 7.81 -6.39 -0.82
C PRO A 68 9.17 -6.21 -1.51
N GLY A 69 10.02 -5.39 -0.93
CA GLY A 69 11.37 -5.19 -1.43
C GLY A 69 12.22 -4.33 -0.52
N LYS A 70 13.41 -3.99 -1.01
CA LYS A 70 14.35 -3.14 -0.29
C LYS A 70 15.10 -2.26 -1.27
N VAL A 71 15.36 -1.01 -0.90
CA VAL A 71 16.28 -0.16 -1.66
C VAL A 71 17.70 -0.62 -1.38
N MET A 72 18.42 -1.03 -2.42
CA MET A 72 19.77 -1.57 -2.36
C MET A 72 20.64 -0.92 -3.43
N SER A 73 21.92 -0.70 -3.12
CA SER A 73 22.90 -0.25 -4.11
C SER A 73 23.33 -1.44 -4.97
N VAL A 74 22.88 -1.47 -6.23
CA VAL A 74 23.04 -2.62 -7.14
C VAL A 74 23.64 -2.20 -8.48
N ASP A 75 24.31 -3.13 -9.14
CA ASP A 75 24.92 -2.95 -10.46
C ASP A 75 23.86 -3.01 -11.60
N CYS A 76 24.29 -3.18 -12.85
CA CYS A 76 23.42 -3.27 -14.02
C CYS A 76 22.60 -4.57 -14.12
N ASN A 77 22.87 -5.58 -13.29
CA ASN A 77 22.17 -6.85 -13.35
C ASN A 77 20.71 -6.72 -12.90
N VAL A 78 19.90 -7.70 -13.29
CA VAL A 78 18.56 -7.85 -12.74
C VAL A 78 18.71 -8.57 -11.40
N HIS A 79 18.33 -7.91 -10.31
CA HIS A 79 18.37 -8.47 -8.95
C HIS A 79 16.96 -8.83 -8.49
N THR A 80 16.85 -9.98 -7.82
CA THR A 80 15.64 -10.42 -7.13
C THR A 80 15.97 -10.66 -5.66
N LEU A 81 15.20 -10.05 -4.76
CA LEU A 81 15.37 -10.21 -3.32
C LEU A 81 14.80 -11.56 -2.87
N MET A 82 15.60 -12.34 -2.15
CA MET A 82 15.15 -13.58 -1.53
C MET A 82 14.28 -13.27 -0.33
N GLY A 83 13.09 -13.83 -0.28
CA GLY A 83 12.14 -13.60 0.80
C GLY A 83 10.81 -14.29 0.54
N LYS A 84 9.96 -14.30 1.56
CA LYS A 84 8.64 -14.92 1.51
C LYS A 84 7.60 -13.97 2.09
N LEU A 85 6.54 -13.75 1.33
CA LEU A 85 5.33 -13.06 1.79
C LEU A 85 4.27 -14.11 2.09
N GLU A 86 3.86 -14.21 3.35
CA GLU A 86 2.89 -15.20 3.81
C GLU A 86 1.59 -14.54 4.24
N GLU A 87 0.47 -15.12 3.81
CA GLU A 87 -0.84 -14.80 4.39
C GLU A 87 -0.97 -15.46 5.77
N LYS A 88 -1.51 -14.72 6.74
CA LYS A 88 -1.75 -15.16 8.10
C LYS A 88 -3.17 -14.79 8.51
N ASP A 89 -3.81 -15.71 9.22
CA ASP A 89 -5.13 -15.47 9.79
C ASP A 89 -5.04 -14.69 11.10
N LEU A 90 -5.85 -13.64 11.21
CA LEU A 90 -6.07 -12.93 12.45
C LEU A 90 -7.15 -13.67 13.26
N GLN A 91 -6.68 -14.53 14.17
CA GLN A 91 -7.51 -15.39 15.01
C GLN A 91 -8.60 -14.58 15.74
N GLY A 92 -9.83 -15.08 15.70
CA GLY A 92 -11.00 -14.46 16.34
C GLY A 92 -11.70 -13.35 15.54
N TRP A 93 -11.12 -12.88 14.44
CA TRP A 93 -11.70 -11.80 13.62
C TRP A 93 -12.16 -12.24 12.23
N GLY A 94 -11.60 -13.34 11.70
CA GLY A 94 -11.82 -13.75 10.31
C GLY A 94 -11.19 -12.82 9.29
N TYR A 95 -10.22 -12.00 9.71
CA TYR A 95 -9.42 -11.14 8.84
C TYR A 95 -8.08 -11.78 8.54
N THR A 96 -7.45 -11.36 7.46
CA THR A 96 -6.09 -11.76 7.11
C THR A 96 -5.14 -10.58 7.25
N TYR A 97 -3.88 -10.89 7.52
CA TYR A 97 -2.74 -9.99 7.40
C TYR A 97 -1.61 -10.73 6.71
N TYR A 98 -0.56 -10.00 6.34
CA TYR A 98 0.59 -10.58 5.66
C TYR A 98 1.86 -10.36 6.47
N GLU A 99 2.77 -11.32 6.41
CA GLU A 99 4.09 -11.21 7.01
C GLU A 99 5.15 -11.45 5.94
N PHE A 100 6.04 -10.48 5.77
CA PHE A 100 7.19 -10.60 4.89
C PHE A 100 8.43 -10.96 5.71
N THR A 101 9.18 -11.96 5.24
CA THR A 101 10.45 -12.38 5.83
C THR A 101 11.53 -12.44 4.76
N SER A 102 12.74 -11.99 5.08
CA SER A 102 13.89 -11.98 4.16
C SER A 102 15.19 -11.89 4.97
N ASP A 103 16.22 -12.59 4.52
CA ASP A 103 17.59 -12.48 5.03
C ASP A 103 18.43 -11.41 4.30
N GLY A 104 17.83 -10.69 3.35
CA GLY A 104 18.46 -9.63 2.58
C GLY A 104 19.32 -10.10 1.41
N LYS A 105 19.45 -11.42 1.18
CA LYS A 105 20.20 -11.93 0.03
C LYS A 105 19.44 -11.71 -1.27
N THR A 106 20.18 -11.61 -2.36
CA THR A 106 19.62 -11.47 -3.71
C THR A 106 20.14 -12.57 -4.63
N ALA A 107 19.35 -12.94 -5.64
CA ALA A 107 19.89 -13.56 -6.85
C ALA A 107 19.99 -12.50 -7.94
N SER A 108 20.94 -12.69 -8.84
CA SER A 108 21.14 -11.78 -9.96
C SER A 108 21.58 -12.49 -11.23
N THR A 109 21.36 -11.82 -12.37
CA THR A 109 22.01 -12.20 -13.63
C THR A 109 23.52 -11.96 -13.56
N MET A 110 24.28 -12.47 -14.54
CA MET A 110 25.75 -12.37 -14.58
C MET A 110 26.26 -11.60 -15.81
N MET A 111 25.64 -10.47 -16.14
CA MET A 111 26.11 -9.57 -17.20
C MET A 111 27.31 -8.74 -16.71
N ALA A 112 28.21 -8.40 -17.63
CA ALA A 112 29.31 -7.49 -17.35
C ALA A 112 28.78 -6.05 -17.20
N CYS A 113 29.07 -5.41 -16.06
CA CYS A 113 28.64 -4.04 -15.77
C CYS A 113 29.83 -3.07 -15.81
N ASN A 114 29.68 -1.98 -16.56
CA ASN A 114 30.70 -0.95 -16.75
C ASN A 114 30.32 0.41 -16.11
N LYS A 115 29.25 0.44 -15.32
CA LYS A 115 28.73 1.62 -14.62
C LYS A 115 28.77 1.39 -13.10
N PRO A 116 28.91 2.45 -12.29
CA PRO A 116 28.81 2.33 -10.84
C PRO A 116 27.41 1.84 -10.41
N ASN A 117 27.35 1.27 -9.21
CA ASN A 117 26.08 0.85 -8.61
C ASN A 117 25.16 2.06 -8.36
N GLU A 118 23.87 1.80 -8.42
CA GLU A 118 22.83 2.78 -8.10
C GLU A 118 21.80 2.20 -7.13
N ASN A 119 21.17 3.07 -6.35
CA ASN A 119 20.13 2.67 -5.41
C ASN A 119 18.85 2.33 -6.18
N ARG A 120 18.49 1.04 -6.22
CA ARG A 120 17.23 0.56 -6.80
C ARG A 120 16.40 -0.18 -5.78
N PHE A 121 15.08 -0.15 -5.97
CA PHE A 121 14.17 -1.03 -5.25
C PHE A 121 14.26 -2.44 -5.82
N VAL A 122 14.85 -3.36 -5.07
CA VAL A 122 14.95 -4.78 -5.40
C VAL A 122 13.77 -5.50 -4.77
N SER A 123 12.86 -5.98 -5.61
CA SER A 123 11.64 -6.67 -5.17
C SER A 123 11.89 -8.15 -4.87
N SER A 124 11.13 -8.68 -3.92
CA SER A 124 10.96 -10.12 -3.72
C SER A 124 9.72 -10.63 -4.45
N GLN A 125 9.37 -11.90 -4.26
CA GLN A 125 8.15 -12.47 -4.81
C GLN A 125 6.93 -11.69 -4.33
N SER A 126 6.10 -11.26 -5.28
CA SER A 126 4.85 -10.55 -5.01
C SER A 126 3.69 -11.51 -4.76
N LEU A 127 2.64 -11.00 -4.12
CA LEU A 127 1.39 -11.73 -3.91
C LEU A 127 0.21 -10.91 -4.42
N ILE A 128 -0.63 -11.51 -5.26
CA ILE A 128 -1.86 -10.90 -5.75
C ILE A 128 -3.03 -11.31 -4.87
N VAL A 129 -3.71 -10.31 -4.30
CA VAL A 129 -4.83 -10.47 -3.36
C VAL A 129 -6.08 -9.76 -3.89
N ARG A 130 -7.24 -10.07 -3.30
CA ARG A 130 -8.52 -9.45 -3.67
C ARG A 130 -8.52 -7.95 -3.35
N TYR A 131 -9.14 -7.14 -4.21
CA TYR A 131 -9.47 -5.76 -3.88
C TYR A 131 -10.69 -5.71 -2.94
N ASN A 132 -10.52 -5.10 -1.76
CA ASN A 132 -11.59 -4.90 -0.79
C ASN A 132 -11.38 -3.57 -0.05
N SER A 133 -12.13 -2.52 -0.38
CA SER A 133 -11.95 -1.21 0.28
C SER A 133 -12.48 -1.13 1.70
N LYS A 134 -13.24 -2.14 2.16
CA LYS A 134 -13.82 -2.17 3.51
C LYS A 134 -12.80 -2.51 4.60
N LEU A 135 -11.69 -3.15 4.22
CA LEU A 135 -10.64 -3.56 5.15
C LEU A 135 -9.28 -3.07 4.63
N PRO A 136 -8.38 -2.61 5.52
CA PRO A 136 -7.02 -2.33 5.13
C PRO A 136 -6.26 -3.63 4.84
N ILE A 137 -5.28 -3.57 3.94
CA ILE A 137 -4.29 -4.64 3.81
C ILE A 137 -3.14 -4.29 4.78
N VAL A 138 -2.89 -5.18 5.74
CA VAL A 138 -1.84 -5.00 6.75
C VAL A 138 -0.70 -5.96 6.47
N VAL A 139 0.52 -5.43 6.37
CA VAL A 139 1.73 -6.20 6.10
C VAL A 139 2.78 -5.88 7.16
N TYR A 140 3.30 -6.89 7.85
CA TYR A 140 4.46 -6.75 8.73
C TYR A 140 5.72 -7.11 7.96
N ALA A 141 6.72 -6.24 7.99
CA ALA A 141 8.01 -6.48 7.34
C ALA A 141 9.16 -6.09 8.29
N PRO A 142 10.37 -6.64 8.13
CA PRO A 142 11.50 -6.25 8.95
C PRO A 142 11.85 -4.78 8.71
N LYS A 143 12.44 -4.12 9.70
CA LYS A 143 12.88 -2.72 9.58
C LYS A 143 13.84 -2.56 8.39
N GLY A 144 13.63 -1.51 7.59
CA GLY A 144 14.45 -1.20 6.42
C GLY A 144 14.01 -1.91 5.13
N TYR A 145 12.90 -2.65 5.15
CA TYR A 145 12.20 -3.12 3.96
C TYR A 145 11.01 -2.22 3.65
N GLU A 146 10.61 -2.19 2.38
CA GLU A 146 9.50 -1.40 1.87
C GLU A 146 8.42 -2.32 1.31
N ILE A 147 7.16 -1.96 1.53
CA ILE A 147 6.00 -2.61 0.93
C ILE A 147 5.39 -1.65 -0.09
N LYS A 148 5.58 -1.95 -1.37
CA LYS A 148 4.89 -1.27 -2.48
C LYS A 148 3.68 -2.08 -2.90
N TYR A 149 2.78 -1.46 -3.66
CA TYR A 149 1.66 -2.17 -4.25
C TYR A 149 1.31 -1.66 -5.64
N ARG A 150 0.69 -2.53 -6.43
CA ARG A 150 0.11 -2.21 -7.73
C ARG A 150 -1.37 -2.57 -7.74
N VAL A 151 -2.19 -1.74 -8.40
CA VAL A 151 -3.61 -2.03 -8.62
C VAL A 151 -3.76 -2.63 -10.00
N TRP A 152 -4.24 -3.87 -10.06
CA TRP A 152 -4.56 -4.55 -11.30
C TRP A 152 -6.03 -4.36 -11.62
N LYS A 153 -6.36 -4.26 -12.90
CA LYS A 153 -7.73 -4.20 -13.41
C LYS A 153 -7.90 -5.28 -14.48
N ALA A 154 -8.97 -6.04 -14.36
CA ALA A 154 -9.35 -7.04 -15.36
C ALA A 154 -9.62 -6.37 -16.72
N GLY A 155 -9.24 -7.09 -17.79
CA GLY A 155 -9.63 -6.75 -19.15
C GLY A 155 -11.15 -6.90 -19.37
N LYS A 156 -11.60 -6.70 -20.61
CA LYS A 156 -13.02 -6.84 -20.96
C LYS A 156 -13.41 -8.29 -21.26
N ASP A 157 -12.44 -9.10 -21.67
CA ASP A 157 -12.71 -10.40 -22.26
C ASP A 157 -12.72 -11.50 -21.19
N GLN A 158 -13.66 -12.42 -21.33
CA GLN A 158 -13.74 -13.65 -20.56
C GLN A 158 -14.10 -14.76 -21.55
N ASN A 159 -13.05 -15.40 -22.07
CA ASN A 159 -13.16 -16.35 -23.17
C ASN A 159 -12.88 -17.77 -22.68
N SER A 160 -13.39 -18.76 -23.41
CA SER A 160 -13.05 -20.17 -23.24
C SER A 160 -12.68 -20.74 -24.61
N GLU A 161 -11.55 -21.43 -24.70
CA GLU A 161 -11.18 -22.18 -25.91
C GLU A 161 -11.52 -23.66 -25.69
N ILE A 162 -12.24 -24.25 -26.64
CA ILE A 162 -12.53 -25.68 -26.68
C ILE A 162 -11.66 -26.26 -27.81
N LYS A 163 -10.89 -27.31 -27.49
CA LYS A 163 -10.10 -28.06 -28.48
C LYS A 163 -10.96 -29.07 -29.21
#